data_AF-A0A3B3IMC9-F1
#
_entry.id   AF-A0A3B3IMC9-F1
#
_cell.length_a   1.000
_cell.length_b   1.000
_cell.length_c   1.000
_cell.angle_alpha   90.00
_cell.angle_beta   90.00
_cell.angle_gamma   90.00
#
_symmetry.space_group_name_H-M   'P 1'
#
loop_
_entity.id
_entity.type
_entity.pdbx_description
1 polymer ?
#
loop_
_entity_poly.entity_id
_entity_poly.type
_entity_poly.pdbx_seq_one_letter_code
_entity_poly.pdbx_strand_id
1 'polypeptide(L)'
;IRPNSSKSRPVPWPIIETFQLYFLISRFLTTGPCRRAAEVLIDELEEYQLLPGRLDWLGNEHPRTYEDVVAANRHIAPDHLLQICKQLGPVLDKEVPSCVPGVHSLLGCGKQSMLRSAKGTVFIALCLFFFAPL
;
A
#
# COMPACT_ATOMS: atom_id res chain seq x y z
N ILE A 1 23.08 -19.18 24.22
CA ILE A 1 22.94 -17.72 24.45
C ILE A 1 22.44 -17.12 23.13
N ARG A 2 21.15 -16.76 23.03
CA ARG A 2 20.63 -16.10 21.82
C ARG A 2 21.29 -14.71 21.73
N PRO A 3 21.82 -14.29 20.58
CA PRO A 3 22.35 -12.95 20.47
C PRO A 3 21.19 -11.95 20.60
N ASN A 4 21.33 -11.06 21.57
CA ASN A 4 20.51 -9.89 21.78
C ASN A 4 20.65 -8.98 20.54
N SER A 5 19.57 -8.79 19.79
CA SER A 5 19.54 -7.84 18.67
C SER A 5 18.50 -6.76 18.92
N SER A 6 18.78 -5.94 19.93
CA SER A 6 18.44 -4.52 19.91
C SER A 6 19.06 -3.89 18.66
N LYS A 7 18.38 -4.01 17.52
CA LYS A 7 18.68 -3.27 16.31
C LYS A 7 17.37 -2.65 15.84
N SER A 8 17.01 -1.57 16.51
CA SER A 8 16.26 -0.48 15.92
C SER A 8 16.99 -0.07 14.64
N ARG A 9 16.63 -0.71 13.51
CA ARG A 9 17.09 -0.28 12.20
C ARG A 9 16.32 0.99 11.88
N PRO A 10 16.98 2.10 11.51
CA PRO A 10 16.25 3.28 11.11
C PRO A 10 15.54 2.97 9.79
N VAL A 11 14.21 2.91 9.82
CA VAL A 11 13.38 2.85 8.61
C VAL A 11 13.53 4.19 7.89
N PRO A 12 14.12 4.26 6.69
CA PRO A 12 14.50 5.52 6.04
C PRO A 12 13.33 6.30 5.40
N TRP A 13 12.09 5.85 5.59
CA TRP A 13 10.93 6.32 4.85
C TRP A 13 10.03 7.17 5.74
N PRO A 14 9.25 8.14 5.19
CA PRO A 14 8.27 8.88 5.98
C PRO A 14 7.25 7.89 6.57
N ILE A 15 7.39 7.63 7.87
CA ILE A 15 6.63 6.61 8.62
C ILE A 15 5.12 6.88 8.52
N ILE A 16 4.73 8.16 8.41
CA ILE A 16 3.35 8.64 8.45
C ILE A 16 2.51 8.23 7.22
N GLU A 17 3.09 8.21 6.02
CA GLU A 17 2.34 7.79 4.82
C GLU A 17 2.39 6.28 4.64
N THR A 18 3.52 5.67 4.98
CA THR A 18 3.77 4.24 4.76
C THR A 18 2.94 3.35 5.69
N PHE A 19 2.69 3.75 6.94
CA PHE A 19 1.87 2.95 7.86
C PHE A 19 0.45 2.75 7.34
N GLN A 20 -0.15 3.77 6.72
CA GLN A 20 -1.52 3.70 6.23
C GLN A 20 -1.65 2.62 5.16
N LEU A 21 -0.66 2.55 4.27
CA LEU A 21 -0.61 1.52 3.24
C LEU A 21 -0.44 0.12 3.86
N TYR A 22 0.50 -0.06 4.80
CA TYR A 22 0.67 -1.35 5.48
C TYR A 22 -0.58 -1.78 6.26
N PHE A 23 -1.26 -0.84 6.92
CA PHE A 23 -2.53 -1.09 7.60
C PHE A 23 -3.62 -1.52 6.62
N LEU A 24 -3.76 -0.85 5.48
CA LEU A 24 -4.74 -1.21 4.46
C LEU A 24 -4.43 -2.58 3.81
N ILE A 25 -3.15 -2.89 3.55
CA ILE A 25 -2.72 -4.18 3.02
C ILE A 25 -3.04 -5.30 4.02
N SER A 26 -2.66 -5.15 5.29
CA SER A 26 -2.96 -6.15 6.33
C SER A 26 -4.47 -6.34 6.52
N ARG A 27 -5.28 -5.27 6.50
CA ARG A 27 -6.75 -5.34 6.52
C ARG A 27 -7.34 -6.09 5.32
N PHE A 28 -6.76 -5.91 4.14
CA PHE A 28 -7.17 -6.64 2.95
C PHE A 28 -6.81 -8.14 3.05
N LEU A 29 -5.57 -8.45 3.45
CA LEU A 29 -5.08 -9.83 3.53
C LEU A 29 -5.79 -10.67 4.61
N THR A 30 -6.15 -10.06 5.75
CA THR A 30 -6.85 -10.75 6.86
C THR A 30 -8.19 -11.34 6.43
N THR A 31 -8.89 -10.70 5.48
CA THR A 31 -10.16 -11.21 4.93
C THR A 31 -10.00 -12.05 3.66
N GLY A 32 -8.79 -12.08 3.09
CA GLY A 32 -8.47 -12.78 1.86
C GLY A 32 -7.97 -14.22 2.05
N PRO A 33 -7.50 -14.85 0.95
CA PRO A 33 -6.88 -16.19 1.00
C PRO A 33 -5.49 -16.19 1.66
N CYS A 34 -4.83 -15.04 1.71
CA CYS A 34 -3.45 -14.88 2.17
C CYS A 34 -3.35 -14.56 3.68
N ARG A 35 -4.10 -15.27 4.54
CA ARG A 35 -4.18 -14.98 5.98
C ARG A 35 -2.85 -15.10 6.72
N ARG A 36 -2.06 -16.13 6.40
CA ARG A 36 -0.72 -16.31 7.01
C ARG A 36 0.22 -15.15 6.72
N ALA A 37 0.14 -14.58 5.51
CA ALA A 37 0.92 -13.39 5.17
C ALA A 37 0.44 -12.16 5.95
N ALA A 38 -0.86 -12.08 6.25
CA ALA A 38 -1.41 -11.03 7.10
C ALA A 38 -0.89 -11.13 8.54
N GLU A 39 -0.87 -12.34 9.12
CA GLU A 39 -0.34 -12.59 10.47
C GLU A 39 1.12 -12.15 10.58
N VAL A 40 1.98 -12.64 9.68
CA VAL A 40 3.40 -12.26 9.66
C VAL A 40 3.59 -10.75 9.48
N LEU A 41 2.81 -10.13 8.58
CA LEU A 41 2.89 -8.69 8.37
C LEU A 41 2.47 -7.91 9.62
N ILE A 42 1.42 -8.35 10.33
CA ILE A 42 0.97 -7.72 11.57
C ILE A 42 2.06 -7.81 12.64
N ASP A 43 2.67 -8.99 12.81
CA ASP A 43 3.77 -9.20 13.76
C ASP A 43 4.95 -8.27 13.44
N GLU A 44 5.33 -8.15 12.17
CA GLU A 44 6.41 -7.24 11.75
C GLU A 44 6.06 -5.76 11.99
N LEU A 45 4.80 -5.36 11.81
CA LEU A 45 4.36 -3.98 12.07
C LEU A 45 4.50 -3.61 13.55
N GLU A 46 4.21 -4.54 14.45
CA GLU A 46 4.38 -4.35 15.89
C GLU A 46 5.86 -4.46 16.31
N GLU A 47 6.60 -5.45 15.81
CA GLU A 47 8.02 -5.65 16.13
C GLU A 47 8.86 -4.43 15.72
N TYR A 48 8.62 -3.90 14.52
CA TYR A 48 9.33 -2.74 14.00
C TYR A 48 8.71 -1.39 14.40
N GLN A 49 7.65 -1.39 15.22
CA GLN A 49 6.96 -0.18 15.68
C GLN A 49 6.56 0.75 14.51
N LEU A 50 6.02 0.16 13.44
CA LEU A 50 5.61 0.87 12.23
C LEU A 50 4.19 1.44 12.35
N LEU A 51 3.46 1.08 13.40
CA LEU A 51 2.14 1.62 13.70
C LEU A 51 2.28 2.98 14.41
N PRO A 52 1.37 3.93 14.15
CA PRO A 52 1.40 5.23 14.82
C PRO A 52 1.18 5.05 16.32
N GLY A 53 2.14 5.50 17.10
CA GLY A 53 2.05 5.55 18.55
C GLY A 53 0.88 6.43 19.02
N ARG A 54 0.46 6.22 20.27
CA ARG A 54 -0.51 7.10 20.94
C ARG A 54 0.27 8.12 21.76
N LEU A 55 -0.11 9.39 21.66
CA LEU A 55 0.34 10.42 22.61
C LEU A 55 -0.52 10.37 23.87
N ASP A 56 0.11 10.41 25.03
CA ASP A 56 -0.56 10.72 26.29
C ASP A 56 -0.79 12.24 26.44
N TRP A 57 -1.49 12.64 27.50
CA TRP A 57 -1.74 14.06 27.81
C TRP A 57 -0.47 14.84 28.21
N LEU A 58 0.65 14.15 28.47
CA LEU A 58 1.95 14.75 28.73
C LEU A 58 2.80 14.86 27.45
N GLY A 59 2.31 14.35 26.31
CA GLY A 59 2.99 14.35 25.03
C GLY A 59 3.99 13.20 24.83
N ASN A 60 4.00 12.18 25.69
CA ASN A 60 4.84 11.00 25.49
C ASN A 60 4.18 10.02 24.52
N GLU A 61 4.99 9.42 23.64
CA GLU A 61 4.55 8.39 22.71
C GLU A 61 4.53 7.00 23.37
N HIS A 62 3.42 6.30 23.19
CA HIS A 62 3.22 4.93 23.64
C HIS A 62 3.03 4.00 22.44
N PRO A 63 3.67 2.82 22.44
CA PRO A 63 3.48 1.83 21.40
C PRO A 63 2.01 1.41 21.34
N ARG A 64 1.52 1.13 20.13
CA ARG A 64 0.13 0.76 19.89
C ARG A 64 0.08 -0.60 19.22
N THR A 65 -0.83 -1.46 19.65
CA THR A 65 -1.06 -2.76 19.01
C THR A 65 -1.84 -2.61 17.70
N TYR A 66 -1.74 -3.60 16.83
CA TYR A 66 -2.52 -3.64 15.60
C TYR A 66 -4.03 -3.60 15.89
N GLU A 67 -4.47 -4.35 16.91
CA GLU A 67 -5.88 -4.38 17.33
C GLU A 67 -6.38 -3.00 17.77
N ASP A 68 -5.58 -2.22 18.49
CA ASP A 68 -5.92 -0.85 18.86
C ASP A 68 -6.09 0.07 17.63
N VAL A 69 -5.22 -0.09 16.62
CA VAL A 69 -5.33 0.66 15.36
C VAL A 69 -6.61 0.26 14.61
N VAL A 70 -6.95 -1.04 14.57
CA VAL A 70 -8.20 -1.52 13.97
C VAL A 70 -9.41 -0.95 14.71
N ALA A 71 -9.41 -0.98 16.05
CA ALA A 71 -10.50 -0.45 16.86
C ALA A 71 -10.70 1.06 16.66
N ALA A 72 -9.60 1.82 16.58
CA ALA A 72 -9.65 3.25 16.28
C ALA A 72 -10.17 3.53 14.85
N ASN A 73 -9.88 2.63 13.89
CA ASN A 73 -10.23 2.77 12.49
C ASN A 73 -11.37 1.84 12.04
N ARG A 74 -12.36 1.61 12.91
CA ARG A 74 -13.54 0.76 12.63
C ARG A 74 -14.35 1.12 11.38
N HIS A 75 -14.24 2.37 10.91
CA HIS A 75 -14.89 2.85 9.69
C HIS A 75 -14.20 2.35 8.41
N ILE A 76 -12.97 1.83 8.51
CA ILE A 76 -12.20 1.31 7.38
C ILE A 76 -12.54 -0.17 7.17
N ALA A 77 -13.34 -0.42 6.13
CA ALA A 77 -13.69 -1.75 5.68
C ALA A 77 -12.45 -2.50 5.14
N PRO A 78 -12.42 -3.84 5.22
CA PRO A 78 -11.27 -4.62 4.74
C PRO A 78 -11.07 -4.54 3.21
N ASP A 79 -12.11 -4.21 2.45
CA ASP A 79 -12.07 -3.99 1.00
C ASP A 79 -11.76 -2.52 0.62
N HIS A 80 -11.50 -1.65 1.60
CA HIS A 80 -11.31 -0.22 1.36
C HIS A 80 -10.16 0.08 0.38
N LEU A 81 -9.05 -0.66 0.47
CA LEU A 81 -7.93 -0.56 -0.48
C LEU A 81 -8.39 -0.84 -1.92
N LEU A 82 -9.21 -1.86 -2.12
CA LEU A 82 -9.76 -2.23 -3.42
C LEU A 82 -10.73 -1.16 -3.94
N GLN A 83 -11.53 -0.56 -3.07
CA GLN A 83 -12.43 0.54 -3.43
C GLN A 83 -11.66 1.76 -3.93
N ILE A 84 -10.57 2.15 -3.25
CA ILE A 84 -9.68 3.23 -3.69
C ILE A 84 -9.15 2.94 -5.09
N CYS A 85 -8.63 1.73 -5.32
CA CYS A 85 -8.11 1.33 -6.62
C CYS A 85 -9.17 1.41 -7.75
N LYS A 86 -10.43 1.07 -7.46
CA LYS A 86 -11.54 1.18 -8.42
C LYS A 86 -11.92 2.62 -8.71
N GLN A 87 -11.93 3.48 -7.70
CA GLN A 87 -12.27 4.90 -7.85
C GLN A 87 -11.20 5.67 -8.64
N LEU A 88 -9.95 5.25 -8.53
CA LEU A 88 -8.84 5.95 -9.19
C LEU A 88 -8.92 5.89 -10.72
N GLY A 89 -9.46 4.81 -11.31
CA GLY A 89 -9.52 4.64 -12.77
C GLY A 89 -10.29 5.75 -13.48
N PRO A 90 -11.58 5.92 -13.15
CA PRO A 90 -12.42 6.98 -13.73
C PRO A 90 -11.92 8.40 -13.45
N VAL A 91 -11.23 8.62 -12.31
CA VAL A 91 -10.64 9.93 -11.98
C VAL A 91 -9.49 10.25 -12.93
N LEU A 92 -8.60 9.28 -13.15
CA LEU A 92 -7.46 9.45 -14.05
C LEU A 92 -7.88 9.62 -15.50
N ASP A 93 -8.98 9.00 -15.94
CA ASP A 93 -9.46 9.10 -17.32
C ASP A 93 -9.89 10.51 -17.71
N LYS A 94 -10.34 11.30 -16.73
CA LYS A 94 -10.70 12.71 -16.95
C LYS A 94 -9.48 13.57 -17.21
N GLU A 95 -8.39 13.32 -16.50
CA GLU A 95 -7.17 14.14 -16.56
C GLU A 95 -6.22 13.70 -17.68
N VAL A 96 -6.04 12.40 -17.85
CA VAL A 96 -5.15 11.80 -18.86
C VAL A 96 -5.86 10.58 -19.45
N PRO A 97 -6.44 10.65 -20.65
CA PRO A 97 -7.16 9.50 -21.21
C PRO A 97 -6.21 8.33 -21.49
N SER A 98 -6.69 7.10 -21.26
CA SER A 98 -5.98 5.88 -21.66
C SER A 98 -5.98 5.72 -23.19
N CYS A 99 -5.07 4.90 -23.72
CA CYS A 99 -5.07 4.57 -25.15
C CYS A 99 -6.29 3.76 -25.59
N VAL A 100 -6.91 3.02 -24.66
CA VAL A 100 -8.08 2.17 -24.92
C VAL A 100 -9.17 2.55 -23.92
N PRO A 101 -10.34 3.04 -24.37
CA PRO A 101 -11.42 3.44 -23.50
C PRO A 101 -11.88 2.30 -22.59
N GLY A 102 -11.98 2.55 -21.29
CA GLY A 102 -12.50 1.60 -20.29
C GLY A 102 -11.54 0.52 -19.84
N VAL A 103 -10.29 0.50 -20.34
CA VAL A 103 -9.26 -0.44 -19.87
C VAL A 103 -8.22 0.30 -19.04
N HIS A 104 -8.20 0.01 -17.74
CA HIS A 104 -7.20 0.51 -16.79
C HIS A 104 -6.67 -0.65 -15.97
N SER A 105 -5.35 -0.69 -15.82
CA SER A 105 -4.70 -1.71 -15.01
C SER A 105 -3.80 -1.04 -13.98
N LEU A 106 -4.02 -1.37 -12.70
CA LEU A 106 -3.11 -0.99 -11.60
C LEU A 106 -1.69 -1.49 -11.85
N LEU A 107 -1.55 -2.61 -12.57
CA LEU A 107 -0.30 -3.25 -12.92
C LEU A 107 0.08 -3.04 -14.39
N GLY A 108 -0.64 -2.17 -15.10
CA GLY A 108 -0.37 -1.83 -16.50
C GLY A 108 0.86 -0.93 -16.63
N CYS A 109 1.47 -0.93 -17.81
CA CYS A 109 2.60 -0.05 -18.13
C CYS A 109 2.18 1.15 -18.98
N GLY A 110 2.98 2.22 -18.92
CA GLY A 110 2.79 3.42 -19.75
C GLY A 110 1.40 4.04 -19.62
N LYS A 111 0.72 4.23 -20.75
CA LYS A 111 -0.61 4.87 -20.83
C LYS A 111 -1.78 4.01 -20.34
N GLN A 112 -1.55 2.72 -20.08
CA GLN A 112 -2.52 1.82 -19.46
C GLN A 112 -2.33 1.73 -17.93
N SER A 113 -1.23 2.30 -17.41
CA SER A 113 -0.94 2.37 -15.99
C SER A 113 -1.86 3.36 -15.26
N MET A 114 -2.12 3.07 -13.98
CA MET A 114 -2.78 3.98 -13.05
C MET A 114 -1.85 5.09 -12.54
N LEU A 115 -0.55 5.07 -12.89
CA LEU A 115 0.41 6.12 -12.57
C LEU A 115 0.83 6.95 -13.80
N ARG A 116 -0.01 6.98 -14.85
CA ARG A 116 0.28 7.72 -16.08
C ARG A 116 0.31 9.23 -15.85
N SER A 117 1.24 9.92 -16.50
CA SER A 117 1.42 11.37 -16.44
C SER A 117 1.35 11.99 -17.84
N ALA A 118 0.87 13.23 -17.95
CA ALA A 118 0.79 13.99 -19.20
C ALA A 118 2.16 14.16 -19.91
N LYS A 119 3.26 14.12 -19.14
CA LYS A 119 4.64 14.20 -19.68
C LYS A 119 5.17 12.88 -20.24
N GLY A 120 4.39 11.80 -20.16
CA GLY A 120 4.60 10.52 -20.84
C GLY A 120 6.04 10.20 -21.18
N THR A 121 6.88 9.91 -20.18
CA THR A 121 8.14 9.23 -20.45
C THR A 121 7.77 7.85 -20.94
N VAL A 122 7.76 7.70 -22.25
CA VAL A 122 7.52 6.44 -22.90
C VAL A 122 8.73 5.56 -22.56
N PHE A 123 8.58 4.61 -21.64
CA PHE A 123 9.42 3.41 -21.71
C PHE A 123 8.98 2.65 -22.97
N ILE A 124 9.44 3.13 -24.14
CA ILE A 124 9.28 2.50 -25.46
C ILE A 124 9.89 1.09 -25.45
N ALA A 125 10.71 0.76 -24.46
CA ALA A 125 11.50 -0.45 -24.44
C ALA A 125 10.74 -1.76 -24.15
N LEU A 126 9.49 -1.77 -23.67
CA LEU A 126 8.80 -3.06 -23.38
C LEU A 126 7.60 -3.41 -24.28
N CYS A 127 6.95 -2.45 -24.93
CA CYS A 127 5.81 -2.79 -25.80
C CYS A 127 6.21 -3.33 -27.17
N LEU A 128 7.47 -3.14 -27.62
CA LEU A 128 7.94 -3.74 -28.88
C LEU A 128 8.36 -5.22 -28.75
N PHE A 129 8.46 -5.79 -27.54
CA PHE A 129 8.85 -7.20 -27.36
C PHE A 129 7.68 -8.17 -27.17
N PHE A 130 6.45 -7.70 -26.92
CA PHE A 130 5.28 -8.59 -26.70
C PHE A 130 4.27 -8.63 -27.86
N PHE A 131 4.44 -7.80 -28.89
CA PHE A 131 3.60 -7.81 -30.10
C PHE A 131 4.44 -7.97 -31.39
N ALA A 132 5.46 -8.83 -31.35
CA ALA A 132 5.96 -9.46 -32.56
C ALA A 132 5.29 -10.84 -32.68
N PRO A 133 4.39 -11.07 -33.66
CA PRO A 133 4.06 -12.44 -34.04
C PRO A 133 5.32 -13.08 -34.64
N LEU A 134 5.42 -14.40 -34.45
CA LEU A 134 6.46 -15.31 -34.97
C LEU A 134 7.12 -14.89 -36.29
#